data_AF-A0A1F2PFY8-F1
#
_entry.id   AF-A0A1F2PFY8-F1
#
_cell.length_a   1.000
_cell.length_b   1.000
_cell.length_c   1.000
_cell.angle_alpha   90.00
_cell.angle_beta   90.00
_cell.angle_gamma   90.00
#
_symmetry.space_group_name_H-M   'P 1'
#
loop_
_entity.id
_entity.type
_entity.pdbx_description
1 polymer ?
#
loop_
_entity_poly.entity_id
_entity_poly.type
_entity_poly.pdbx_seq_one_letter_code
_entity_poly.pdbx_strand_id
1 'polypeptide(L)'
;MERKTIRISGKRQITIPQKYFEALGFGKEAECILQNNMILIKPVRENSGGEFAEQILADLIAQGYSGETLLKKFKEEQKKVRPAVEKMMEKAKEAAEGKGEFYTYDEIFGPEE
;
A
#
# COMPACT_ATOMS: atom_id res chain seq x y z
N MET A 1 -25.29 -9.48 1.42
CA MET A 1 -24.00 -10.10 1.80
C MET A 1 -23.96 -11.47 1.12
N GLU A 2 -23.07 -11.66 0.14
CA GLU A 2 -22.97 -12.94 -0.56
C GLU A 2 -22.03 -13.86 0.21
N ARG A 3 -22.51 -15.05 0.60
CA ARG A 3 -21.76 -16.01 1.42
C ARG A 3 -21.69 -17.34 0.69
N LYS A 4 -20.49 -17.89 0.55
CA LYS A 4 -20.26 -19.24 0.02
C LYS A 4 -19.34 -20.01 0.95
N THR A 5 -19.82 -21.16 1.42
CA THR A 5 -18.99 -22.12 2.16
C THR A 5 -18.15 -22.90 1.16
N ILE A 6 -16.85 -22.99 1.39
CA ILE A 6 -15.89 -23.71 0.53
C ILE A 6 -15.21 -24.83 1.31
N ARG A 7 -14.78 -25.87 0.59
CA ARG A 7 -14.03 -26.99 1.16
C ARG A 7 -12.56 -26.63 1.31
N ILE A 8 -11.98 -27.04 2.44
CA ILE A 8 -10.53 -27.01 2.66
C ILE A 8 -9.96 -28.38 2.29
N SER A 9 -8.94 -28.42 1.44
CA SER A 9 -8.26 -29.67 1.08
C SER A 9 -7.39 -30.19 2.24
N GLY A 10 -6.98 -31.46 2.18
CA GLY A 10 -6.06 -32.03 3.19
C GLY A 10 -4.70 -31.32 3.27
N LYS A 11 -4.32 -30.61 2.20
CA LYS A 11 -3.12 -29.76 2.17
C LYS A 11 -3.38 -28.32 2.64
N ARG A 12 -4.54 -28.06 3.26
CA ARG A 12 -4.97 -26.72 3.72
C ARG A 12 -5.15 -25.72 2.58
N GLN A 13 -5.39 -26.19 1.35
CA GLN A 13 -5.66 -25.34 0.21
C GLN A 13 -7.16 -25.05 0.12
N ILE A 14 -7.50 -23.84 -0.30
CA ILE A 14 -8.86 -23.44 -0.63
C ILE A 14 -8.90 -22.92 -2.06
N THR A 15 -10.01 -23.16 -2.75
CA THR A 15 -10.26 -22.58 -4.07
C THR A 15 -11.12 -21.33 -3.89
N ILE A 16 -10.62 -20.18 -4.35
CA ILE A 16 -11.41 -18.94 -4.39
C ILE A 16 -12.50 -19.10 -5.46
N PRO A 17 -13.79 -18.93 -5.14
CA PRO A 17 -14.86 -18.96 -6.13
C PRO A 17 -14.59 -17.97 -7.27
N GLN A 18 -14.80 -18.40 -8.52
CA GLN A 18 -14.51 -17.61 -9.73
C GLN A 18 -15.11 -16.19 -9.68
N LYS A 19 -16.37 -16.07 -9.25
CA LYS A 19 -17.06 -14.78 -9.08
C LYS A 19 -16.28 -13.81 -8.17
N TYR A 20 -15.69 -14.29 -7.09
CA TYR A 20 -14.92 -13.45 -6.16
C TYR A 20 -13.52 -13.14 -6.71
N PHE A 21 -12.93 -14.11 -7.41
CA PHE A 21 -11.63 -13.94 -8.08
C PHE A 21 -11.69 -12.80 -9.10
N GLU A 22 -12.70 -12.80 -9.96
CA GLU A 22 -12.92 -11.77 -10.98
C GLU A 22 -13.34 -10.43 -10.36
N ALA A 23 -14.30 -10.43 -9.44
CA ALA A 23 -14.81 -9.19 -8.83
C ALA A 23 -13.77 -8.42 -8.03
N LEU A 24 -12.84 -9.13 -7.38
CA LEU A 24 -11.75 -8.50 -6.61
C LEU A 24 -10.48 -8.31 -7.44
N GLY A 25 -10.43 -8.81 -8.67
CA GLY A 25 -9.27 -8.67 -9.56
C GLY A 25 -8.04 -9.42 -9.07
N PHE A 26 -8.22 -10.67 -8.61
CA PHE A 26 -7.08 -11.51 -8.22
C PHE A 26 -6.19 -11.84 -9.41
N GLY A 27 -4.88 -11.84 -9.17
CA GLY A 27 -3.86 -12.33 -10.08
C GLY A 27 -3.36 -13.70 -9.66
N LYS A 28 -2.05 -13.94 -9.87
CA LYS A 28 -1.38 -15.18 -9.45
C LYS A 28 -1.03 -15.18 -7.96
N GLU A 29 -1.01 -14.02 -7.33
CA GLU A 29 -0.61 -13.83 -5.94
C GLU A 29 -1.69 -13.09 -5.15
N ALA A 30 -1.72 -13.37 -3.85
CA ALA A 30 -2.65 -12.79 -2.89
C ALA A 30 -1.92 -12.57 -1.56
N GLU A 31 -2.20 -11.44 -0.90
CA GLU A 31 -1.81 -11.25 0.49
C GLU A 31 -2.81 -11.98 1.39
N CYS A 32 -2.27 -12.75 2.34
CA CYS A 32 -3.03 -13.54 3.30
C CYS A 32 -2.72 -13.03 4.71
N ILE A 33 -3.70 -12.39 5.35
CA ILE A 33 -3.55 -11.68 6.62
C ILE A 33 -4.37 -12.40 7.69
N LEU A 34 -3.73 -12.76 8.82
CA LEU A 34 -4.41 -13.32 9.98
C LEU A 34 -4.76 -12.19 10.95
N GLN A 35 -6.05 -11.91 11.14
CA GLN A 35 -6.51 -10.87 12.06
C GLN A 35 -7.91 -11.21 12.61
N ASN A 36 -8.18 -10.92 13.88
CA ASN A 36 -9.50 -11.10 14.51
C ASN A 36 -10.07 -12.51 14.33
N ASN A 37 -9.21 -13.53 14.44
CA ASN A 37 -9.58 -14.94 14.22
C ASN A 37 -10.15 -15.23 12.81
N MET A 38 -9.77 -14.41 11.82
CA MET A 38 -10.15 -14.54 10.42
C MET A 38 -8.91 -14.51 9.53
N ILE A 39 -9.00 -15.17 8.38
CA ILE A 39 -8.04 -15.03 7.29
C ILE A 39 -8.63 -14.04 6.27
N LEU A 40 -8.00 -12.88 6.13
CA LEU A 40 -8.31 -11.90 5.11
C LEU A 40 -7.43 -12.16 3.89
N ILE A 41 -8.03 -12.46 2.75
CA ILE A 41 -7.32 -12.69 1.49
C ILE A 41 -7.62 -11.51 0.57
N LYS A 42 -6.59 -10.77 0.18
CA LYS A 42 -6.70 -9.65 -0.75
C LYS A 42 -5.76 -9.86 -1.95
N PRO A 43 -6.12 -9.39 -3.15
CA PRO A 43 -5.24 -9.47 -4.31
C PRO A 43 -3.95 -8.68 -4.05
N VAL A 44 -2.80 -9.18 -4.48
CA VAL A 44 -1.59 -8.36 -4.56
C VAL A 44 -1.80 -7.37 -5.69
N ARG A 45 -1.95 -6.08 -5.35
CA ARG A 45 -1.92 -5.02 -6.34
C ARG A 45 -0.47 -4.63 -6.57
N GLU A 46 0.05 -4.91 -7.76
CA GLU A 46 1.31 -4.28 -8.22
C GLU A 46 1.14 -2.76 -8.41
N ASN A 47 -0.10 -2.28 -8.52
CA ASN A 47 -0.45 -0.87 -8.54
C ASN A 47 -0.60 -0.30 -7.13
N SER A 48 0.52 0.09 -6.55
CA SER A 48 0.57 0.93 -5.34
C SER A 48 1.73 1.93 -5.42
N GLY A 49 2.01 2.41 -6.63
CA GLY A 49 2.95 3.51 -6.88
C GLY A 49 2.41 4.51 -7.90
N GLY A 50 1.17 4.35 -8.36
CA GLY A 50 0.55 5.25 -9.33
C GLY A 50 0.01 6.54 -8.71
N GLU A 51 -0.32 6.53 -7.41
CA GLU A 51 -0.94 7.67 -6.72
C GLU A 51 -0.05 8.91 -6.70
N PHE A 52 1.27 8.71 -6.78
CA PHE A 52 2.26 9.78 -6.86
C PHE A 52 2.94 9.84 -8.24
N ALA A 53 2.44 9.10 -9.23
CA ALA A 53 3.10 9.02 -10.53
C ALA A 53 3.19 10.40 -11.20
N GLU A 54 2.14 11.21 -11.14
CA GLU A 54 2.15 12.54 -11.74
C GLU A 54 3.14 13.48 -11.05
N GLN A 55 3.16 13.49 -9.72
CA GLN A 55 4.07 14.32 -8.93
C GLN A 55 5.53 13.91 -9.15
N ILE A 56 5.83 12.61 -9.11
CA ILE A 56 7.17 12.08 -9.38
C ILE A 56 7.61 12.44 -10.80
N LEU A 57 6.71 12.33 -11.78
CA LEU A 57 7.04 12.69 -13.16
C LEU A 57 7.32 14.19 -13.29
N ALA A 58 6.49 15.04 -12.67
CA ALA A 58 6.67 16.49 -12.65
C ALA A 58 8.02 16.88 -12.02
N ASP A 59 8.37 16.28 -10.88
CA ASP A 59 9.65 16.53 -10.20
C ASP A 59 10.85 16.08 -11.05
N LEU A 60 10.75 14.92 -11.70
CA LEU A 60 11.84 14.43 -12.56
C LEU A 60 12.00 15.25 -13.83
N ILE A 61 10.90 15.76 -14.41
CA ILE A 61 10.95 16.68 -15.55
C ILE A 61 11.56 18.02 -15.11
N ALA A 62 11.18 18.55 -13.94
CA ALA A 62 11.75 19.78 -13.38
C ALA A 62 13.26 19.65 -13.09
N GLN A 63 13.72 18.45 -12.72
CA GLN A 63 15.15 18.12 -12.58
C GLN A 63 15.88 17.97 -13.93
N GLY A 64 15.18 18.09 -15.06
CA GLY A 64 15.75 18.04 -16.40
C GLY A 64 15.93 16.62 -16.97
N TYR A 65 15.36 15.59 -16.34
CA TYR A 65 15.40 14.24 -16.89
C TYR A 65 14.46 14.11 -18.10
N SER A 66 14.93 13.43 -19.15
CA SER A 66 14.16 13.16 -20.36
C SER A 66 14.48 11.79 -20.96
N GLY A 67 13.65 11.34 -21.92
CA GLY A 67 13.85 10.10 -22.65
C GLY A 67 13.95 8.84 -21.76
N GLU A 68 14.88 7.96 -22.08
CA GLU A 68 15.08 6.70 -21.33
C GLU A 68 15.56 6.95 -19.89
N THR A 69 16.27 8.05 -19.64
CA THR A 69 16.76 8.40 -18.31
C THR A 69 15.61 8.76 -17.38
N LEU A 70 14.60 9.48 -17.89
CA LEU A 70 13.36 9.78 -17.15
C LEU A 70 12.62 8.50 -16.75
N LEU A 71 12.46 7.57 -17.69
CA LEU A 71 11.80 6.28 -17.43
C LEU A 71 12.52 5.46 -16.36
N LYS A 72 13.86 5.44 -16.39
CA LYS A 72 14.67 4.74 -15.40
C LYS A 72 14.50 5.36 -14.01
N LYS A 73 14.62 6.69 -13.92
CA LYS A 73 14.46 7.42 -12.66
C LYS A 73 13.05 7.33 -12.10
N PHE A 74 12.03 7.40 -12.95
CA PHE A 74 10.64 7.25 -12.56
C PHE A 74 10.39 5.89 -11.89
N LYS A 75 10.87 4.79 -12.50
CA LYS A 75 10.76 3.45 -11.91
C LYS A 75 11.53 3.31 -10.60
N GLU A 76 12.67 3.98 -10.46
CA GLU A 76 13.45 4.00 -9.21
C GLU A 76 12.70 4.72 -8.09
N GLU A 77 12.16 5.91 -8.35
CA GLU A 77 11.43 6.71 -7.36
C GLU A 77 10.09 6.07 -6.98
N GLN A 78 9.33 5.60 -7.97
CA GLN A 78 8.03 4.95 -7.75
C GLN A 78 8.13 3.76 -6.78
N LYS A 79 9.24 3.00 -6.82
CA LYS A 79 9.48 1.87 -5.92
C LYS A 79 9.75 2.29 -4.47
N LYS A 80 10.24 3.50 -4.24
CA LYS A 80 10.56 4.02 -2.89
C LYS A 80 9.34 4.57 -2.16
N VAL A 81 8.30 4.95 -2.91
CA VAL A 81 7.08 5.57 -2.36
C VAL A 81 6.40 4.67 -1.32
N ARG A 82 6.03 3.45 -1.71
CA ARG A 82 5.30 2.53 -0.82
C ARG A 82 6.01 2.26 0.51
N PRO A 83 7.29 1.86 0.54
CA PRO A 83 7.97 1.63 1.82
C PRO A 83 8.12 2.92 2.65
N ALA A 84 8.20 4.10 2.03
CA ALA A 84 8.20 5.37 2.76
C ALA A 84 6.84 5.66 3.40
N VAL A 85 5.74 5.44 2.67
CA VAL A 85 4.37 5.61 3.18
C VAL A 85 4.07 4.62 4.31
N GLU A 86 4.45 3.35 4.15
CA GLU A 86 4.28 2.33 5.18
C GLU A 86 5.04 2.69 6.46
N LYS A 87 6.29 3.17 6.36
CA LYS A 87 7.06 3.67 7.51
C LYS A 87 6.43 4.91 8.15
N MET A 88 5.88 5.83 7.35
CA MET A 88 5.18 7.00 7.88
C MET A 88 3.93 6.59 8.66
N MET A 89 3.15 5.64 8.16
CA MET A 89 1.98 5.09 8.87
C MET A 89 2.37 4.39 10.17
N GLU A 90 3.48 3.66 10.17
CA GLU A 90 4.02 3.00 11.36
C GLU A 90 4.39 4.02 12.44
N LYS A 91 5.18 5.05 12.09
CA LYS A 91 5.53 6.16 12.99
C LYS A 91 4.30 6.87 13.55
N ALA A 92 3.29 7.11 12.70
CA ALA A 92 2.05 7.76 13.14
C ALA A 92 1.28 6.90 14.16
N LYS A 93 1.29 5.57 14.01
CA LYS A 93 0.70 4.66 15.00
C LYS A 93 1.48 4.67 16.30
N GLU A 94 2.82 4.63 16.25
CA GLU A 94 3.67 4.70 17.44
C GLU A 94 3.46 6.01 18.22
N ALA A 95 3.38 7.14 17.51
CA ALA A 95 3.06 8.44 18.10
C ALA A 95 1.67 8.45 18.76
N ALA A 96 0.66 7.89 18.09
CA ALA A 96 -0.70 7.78 18.65
C ALA A 96 -0.77 6.87 19.89
N GLU A 97 0.06 5.83 19.97
CA GLU A 97 0.22 4.98 21.16
C GLU A 97 1.09 5.62 22.26
N GLY A 98 1.66 6.81 22.03
CA GLY A 98 2.54 7.50 22.97
C GLY A 98 3.94 6.88 23.09
N LYS A 99 4.35 6.05 22.12
CA LYS A 99 5.64 5.32 22.12
C LYS A 99 6.66 5.89 21.14
N GLY A 100 6.39 7.02 20.51
CA GLY A 100 7.27 7.65 19.54
C GLY A 100 7.39 9.15 19.74
N GLU A 101 8.33 9.77 19.00
CA GLU A 101 8.39 11.23 18.88
C GLU A 101 7.11 11.72 18.20
N PHE A 102 6.41 12.63 18.87
CA PHE A 102 5.25 13.32 18.32
C PHE A 102 5.49 14.82 18.42
N TYR A 103 4.85 15.55 17.51
CA TYR A 103 4.84 17.00 17.53
C TYR A 103 3.41 17.45 17.82
N THR A 104 3.27 18.40 18.72
CA THR A 104 2.01 19.05 19.04
C THR A 104 1.65 20.06 17.94
N TYR A 105 0.38 20.46 17.91
CA TYR A 105 -0.11 21.46 16.95
C TYR A 105 0.72 22.75 17.01
N ASP A 106 0.98 23.24 18.23
CA ASP A 106 1.73 24.49 18.45
C ASP A 106 3.21 24.37 18.02
N GLU A 107 3.80 23.18 18.06
CA GLU A 107 5.18 22.95 17.59
C GLU A 107 5.30 22.97 16.06
N ILE A 108 4.23 22.62 15.33
CA ILE A 108 4.24 22.59 13.86
C ILE A 108 3.75 23.92 13.28
N PHE A 109 2.67 24.46 13.83
CA PHE A 109 1.95 25.60 13.25
C PHE A 109 2.17 26.91 14.02
N GLY A 110 2.79 26.84 15.21
CA GLY A 110 2.84 27.96 16.15
C GLY A 110 1.54 28.08 16.96
N PRO A 111 1.56 28.81 18.09
CA PRO A 111 0.34 29.14 18.82
C PRO A 111 -0.58 29.99 17.94
N GLU A 112 -1.89 29.75 18.02
CA GLU A 112 -2.88 30.65 17.42
C GLU A 112 -2.76 32.04 18.08
N GLU A 113 -2.50 33.08 17.29
CA GLU A 113 -2.61 34.50 17.71
C GLU A 113 -4.07 34.91 17.95
#